data_AF-A0A7X9HGI9-F1
#
_entry.id   AF-A0A7X9HGI9-F1
#
_cell.length_a   1.000
_cell.length_b   1.000
_cell.length_c   1.000
_cell.angle_alpha   90.00
_cell.angle_beta   90.00
_cell.angle_gamma   90.00
#
_symmetry.space_group_name_H-M   'P 1'
#
loop_
_entity.id
_entity.type
_entity.pdbx_description
1 polymer ?
#
loop_
_entity_poly.entity_id
_entity_poly.type
_entity_poly.pdbx_seq_one_letter_code
_entity_poly.pdbx_strand_id
1 'polypeptide(L)'
;MKTLTLEAVKPEDINIKRGLVGTLGKHELEVVSCNIIVIARSCRGWVSFTWEKYKVLCTHDVTPEERLCLDTLVNRRLLSFSEGKYTPTDEFVKALKDYVL
;
A
#
# COMPACT_ATOMS: atom_id res chain seq x y z
N MET A 1 -7.04 22.73 4.74
CA MET A 1 -6.42 21.54 4.11
C MET A 1 -7.43 20.41 4.17
N LYS A 2 -7.67 19.69 3.06
CA LYS A 2 -8.43 18.43 3.13
C LYS A 2 -7.64 17.44 4.00
N THR A 3 -8.29 16.83 4.98
CA THR A 3 -7.68 15.74 5.75
C THR A 3 -7.53 14.54 4.81
N LEU A 4 -6.31 14.04 4.64
CA LEU A 4 -6.04 12.82 3.89
C LEU A 4 -6.27 11.62 4.81
N THR A 5 -7.38 10.93 4.60
CA THR A 5 -7.77 9.69 5.30
C THR A 5 -8.15 8.63 4.28
N LEU A 6 -8.17 7.37 4.70
CA LEU A 6 -8.65 6.25 3.89
C LEU A 6 -10.10 6.41 3.45
N GLU A 7 -10.92 7.11 4.24
CA GLU A 7 -12.32 7.39 3.90
C GLU A 7 -12.44 8.46 2.82
N ALA A 8 -11.52 9.43 2.80
CA ALA A 8 -11.58 10.59 1.90
C ALA A 8 -10.87 10.37 0.56
N VAL A 9 -9.95 9.42 0.48
CA VAL A 9 -9.14 9.14 -0.71
C VAL A 9 -9.39 7.71 -1.17
N LYS A 10 -9.80 7.53 -2.43
CA LYS A 10 -9.97 6.20 -3.02
C LYS A 10 -8.67 5.69 -3.65
N PRO A 11 -8.46 4.37 -3.75
CA PRO A 11 -7.30 3.83 -4.46
C PRO A 11 -7.16 4.33 -5.91
N GLU A 12 -8.28 4.62 -6.57
CA GLU A 12 -8.34 5.16 -7.93
C GLU A 12 -7.78 6.59 -8.02
N ASP A 13 -7.80 7.34 -6.92
CA ASP A 13 -7.33 8.73 -6.87
C ASP A 13 -5.79 8.82 -6.83
N ILE A 14 -5.06 7.71 -6.68
CA ILE A 14 -3.59 7.70 -6.55
C ILE A 14 -2.87 7.47 -7.88
N ASN A 15 -2.17 8.45 -8.42
CA ASN A 15 -1.43 8.31 -9.68
C ASN A 15 -0.10 7.53 -9.53
N ILE A 16 -0.14 6.22 -9.72
CA ILE A 16 1.05 5.35 -9.69
C ILE A 16 1.73 5.12 -11.05
N LYS A 17 1.35 5.85 -12.13
CA LYS A 17 1.87 5.59 -13.50
C LYS A 17 3.39 5.70 -13.62
N ARG A 18 4.03 6.50 -12.76
CA ARG A 18 5.48 6.71 -12.72
C ARG A 18 6.15 6.01 -11.54
N GLY A 19 5.42 5.16 -10.81
CA GLY A 19 5.84 4.64 -9.51
C GLY A 19 5.83 5.70 -8.41
N LEU A 20 6.18 5.29 -7.20
CA LEU A 20 6.22 6.15 -6.00
C LEU A 20 7.64 6.65 -5.70
N VAL A 21 8.39 7.00 -6.75
CA VAL A 21 9.84 7.26 -6.70
C VAL A 21 10.22 8.31 -5.65
N GLY A 22 11.04 7.91 -4.69
CA GLY A 22 11.56 8.76 -3.62
C GLY A 22 10.62 8.93 -2.42
N THR A 23 9.44 8.31 -2.43
CA THR A 23 8.42 8.49 -1.39
C THR A 23 8.78 7.76 -0.11
N LEU A 24 9.33 6.55 -0.23
CA LEU A 24 9.54 5.65 0.92
C LEU A 24 11.03 5.38 1.19
N GLY A 25 11.92 6.04 0.45
CA GLY A 25 13.37 5.98 0.61
C GLY A 25 14.03 4.66 0.21
N LYS A 26 13.24 3.67 -0.22
CA LYS A 26 13.71 2.39 -0.78
C LYS A 26 12.77 1.97 -1.91
N HIS A 27 13.35 1.56 -3.03
CA HIS A 27 12.60 1.21 -4.23
C HIS A 27 11.65 0.03 -3.98
N GLU A 28 12.07 -0.97 -3.21
CA GLU A 28 11.28 -2.15 -2.90
C GLU A 28 10.01 -1.81 -2.09
N LEU A 29 10.10 -0.82 -1.19
CA LEU A 29 8.94 -0.33 -0.44
C LEU A 29 7.93 0.39 -1.35
N GLU A 30 8.44 1.10 -2.36
CA GLU A 30 7.63 1.81 -3.35
C GLU A 30 6.91 0.81 -4.27
N VAL A 31 7.61 -0.24 -4.71
CA VAL A 31 7.02 -1.34 -5.49
C VAL A 31 5.92 -2.04 -4.69
N VAL A 32 6.19 -2.45 -3.45
CA VAL A 32 5.19 -3.09 -2.59
C VAL A 32 4.01 -2.17 -2.32
N SER A 33 4.24 -0.87 -2.14
CA SER A 33 3.15 0.11 -1.96
C SER A 33 2.31 0.28 -3.23
N CYS A 34 2.92 0.26 -4.41
CA CYS A 34 2.19 0.20 -5.68
C CYS A 34 1.33 -1.06 -5.77
N ASN A 35 1.85 -2.23 -5.38
CA ASN A 35 1.10 -3.49 -5.38
C ASN A 35 -0.13 -3.41 -4.47
N ILE A 36 0.02 -2.83 -3.27
CA ILE A 36 -1.11 -2.60 -2.34
C ILE A 36 -2.20 -1.72 -2.99
N ILE A 37 -1.80 -0.64 -3.68
CA ILE A 37 -2.75 0.24 -4.38
C ILE A 37 -3.46 -0.51 -5.52
N VAL A 38 -2.75 -1.33 -6.29
CA VAL A 38 -3.33 -2.16 -7.36
C VAL A 38 -4.32 -3.19 -6.81
N ILE A 39 -3.98 -3.83 -5.68
CA ILE A 39 -4.87 -4.76 -4.97
C ILE A 39 -6.14 -4.04 -4.52
N ALA A 40 -6.00 -2.87 -3.90
CA ALA A 40 -7.12 -2.08 -3.41
C ALA A 40 -8.06 -1.64 -4.55
N ARG A 41 -7.51 -1.24 -5.71
CA ARG A 41 -8.30 -0.94 -6.93
C ARG A 41 -9.09 -2.15 -7.42
N SER A 42 -8.44 -3.31 -7.50
CA SER A 42 -9.10 -4.55 -7.91
C SER A 42 -10.23 -4.94 -6.96
N CYS A 43 -10.11 -4.58 -5.68
CA CYS A 43 -11.13 -4.78 -4.66
C CYS A 43 -12.16 -3.63 -4.54
N ARG A 44 -12.03 -2.57 -5.36
CA ARG A 44 -12.86 -1.35 -5.33
C ARG A 44 -12.86 -0.63 -3.97
N GLY A 45 -11.74 -0.65 -3.25
CA GLY A 45 -11.58 0.03 -1.97
C GLY A 45 -10.35 -0.42 -1.18
N TRP A 46 -10.01 0.31 -0.12
CA TRP A 46 -8.97 -0.10 0.81
C TRP A 46 -9.40 -1.36 1.56
N VAL A 47 -8.58 -2.41 1.49
CA VAL A 47 -8.90 -3.72 2.07
C VAL A 47 -7.75 -4.24 2.92
N SER A 48 -8.10 -4.99 3.96
CA SER A 48 -7.16 -5.82 4.70
C SER A 48 -6.86 -7.10 3.93
N PHE A 49 -5.61 -7.57 3.99
CA PHE A 49 -5.18 -8.79 3.30
C PHE A 49 -4.18 -9.60 4.12
N THR A 50 -4.20 -10.92 3.96
CA THR A 50 -3.18 -11.81 4.51
C THR A 50 -1.99 -11.90 3.54
N TRP A 51 -0.87 -12.44 4.01
CA TRP A 51 0.27 -12.77 3.14
C TRP A 51 -0.13 -13.68 1.97
N GLU A 52 -0.93 -14.72 2.24
CA GLU A 52 -1.41 -15.64 1.20
C GLU A 52 -2.27 -14.93 0.16
N LYS A 53 -3.15 -14.01 0.59
CA LYS A 53 -3.96 -13.22 -0.32
C LYS A 53 -3.13 -12.22 -1.12
N TYR A 54 -2.10 -11.63 -0.52
CA TYR A 54 -1.16 -10.74 -1.23
C TYR A 54 -0.47 -11.48 -2.38
N LYS A 55 0.05 -12.69 -2.14
CA LYS A 55 0.67 -13.54 -3.17
C LYS A 55 -0.28 -13.85 -4.33
N VAL A 56 -1.55 -14.17 -4.03
CA VAL A 56 -2.55 -14.52 -5.05
C VAL A 56 -2.98 -13.31 -5.88
N LEU A 57 -3.02 -12.12 -5.29
CA LEU A 57 -3.49 -10.90 -5.95
C LEU A 57 -2.40 -10.15 -6.71
N CYS A 58 -1.13 -10.42 -6.43
CA CYS A 58 -0.02 -9.92 -7.23
C CYS A 58 0.07 -10.72 -8.54
N THR A 59 0.38 -10.03 -9.64
CA THR A 59 0.52 -10.66 -10.97
C THR A 59 1.92 -11.21 -11.24
N HIS A 60 2.84 -11.05 -10.29
CA HIS A 60 4.23 -11.50 -10.36
C HIS A 60 4.52 -12.51 -9.24
N ASP A 61 5.64 -13.20 -9.37
CA ASP A 61 6.14 -14.10 -8.32
C ASP A 61 6.60 -13.28 -7.12
N VAL A 62 5.75 -13.25 -6.10
CA VAL A 62 6.02 -12.53 -4.85
C VAL A 62 7.15 -13.20 -4.07
N THR A 63 8.16 -12.41 -3.70
CA THR A 63 9.34 -12.93 -2.99
C THR A 63 9.23 -12.75 -1.46
N PRO A 64 10.00 -13.52 -0.66
CA PRO A 64 10.07 -13.32 0.79
C PRO A 64 10.49 -11.89 1.21
N GLU A 65 11.28 -11.20 0.39
CA GLU A 65 11.71 -9.81 0.63
C GLU A 65 10.53 -8.83 0.61
N GLU A 66 9.49 -9.10 -0.19
CA GLU A 66 8.27 -8.30 -0.16
C GLU A 66 7.53 -8.43 1.17
N ARG A 67 7.62 -9.59 1.82
CA ARG A 67 7.08 -9.75 3.19
C ARG A 67 7.83 -8.87 4.19
N LEU A 68 9.16 -8.82 4.08
CA LEU A 68 9.97 -7.91 4.91
C LEU A 68 9.64 -6.43 4.64
N CYS A 69 9.28 -6.10 3.40
CA CYS A 69 8.79 -4.77 3.04
C CYS A 69 7.43 -4.48 3.70
N LEU A 70 6.48 -5.42 3.68
CA LEU A 70 5.20 -5.29 4.39
C LEU A 70 5.43 -5.07 5.89
N ASP A 71 6.29 -5.87 6.51
CA ASP A 71 6.66 -5.72 7.93
C ASP A 71 7.31 -4.35 8.20
N THR A 72 8.13 -3.85 7.26
CA THR A 72 8.72 -2.51 7.34
C THR A 72 7.66 -1.41 7.26
N LEU A 73 6.64 -1.56 6.41
CA LEU A 73 5.53 -0.62 6.33
C LEU A 73 4.68 -0.64 7.61
N VAL A 74 4.52 -1.81 8.25
CA VAL A 74 3.90 -1.94 9.58
C VAL A 74 4.71 -1.17 10.64
N ASN A 75 6.03 -1.38 10.68
CA ASN A 75 6.92 -0.68 11.61
C ASN A 75 6.88 0.85 11.43
N ARG A 76 6.62 1.32 10.20
CA ARG A 76 6.44 2.75 9.88
C ARG A 76 5.02 3.26 10.11
N ARG A 77 4.10 2.43 10.64
CA ARG A 77 2.67 2.73 10.84
C ARG A 77 1.90 3.05 9.57
N LEU A 78 2.48 2.75 8.40
CA LEU A 78 1.82 2.86 7.11
C LEU A 78 0.85 1.69 6.90
N LEU A 79 1.16 0.54 7.49
CA LEU A 79 0.21 -0.56 7.64
C LEU A 79 -0.02 -0.82 9.13
N SER A 80 -1.18 -1.38 9.47
CA SER A 80 -1.38 -2.09 10.74
C SER A 80 -1.38 -3.60 10.48
N PHE A 81 -0.97 -4.37 11.48
CA PHE A 81 -1.00 -5.83 11.43
C PHE A 81 -1.76 -6.37 12.63
N SER A 82 -2.91 -6.99 12.37
CA SER A 82 -3.77 -7.59 13.40
C SER A 82 -4.44 -8.84 12.83
N GLU A 83 -4.56 -9.90 13.64
CA GLU A 83 -5.20 -11.16 13.24
C GLU A 83 -4.64 -11.75 11.92
N GLY A 84 -3.32 -11.60 11.69
CA GLY A 84 -2.65 -12.11 10.49
C GLY A 84 -2.90 -11.30 9.20
N LYS A 85 -3.51 -10.11 9.30
CA LYS A 85 -3.84 -9.26 8.16
C LYS A 85 -3.11 -7.93 8.21
N TYR A 86 -2.57 -7.51 7.07
CA TYR A 86 -2.09 -6.16 6.83
C TYR A 86 -3.26 -5.27 6.42
N THR A 87 -3.35 -4.08 7.01
CA THR A 87 -4.39 -3.09 6.69
C THR A 87 -3.74 -1.73 6.45
N PRO A 88 -4.00 -1.05 5.31
CA PRO A 88 -3.59 0.33 5.11
C PRO A 88 -4.07 1.24 6.24
N THR A 89 -3.29 2.25 6.60
CA THR A 89 -3.66 3.28 7.59
C THR A 89 -3.83 4.64 6.92
N ASP A 90 -4.34 5.64 7.65
CA ASP A 90 -4.35 7.01 7.15
C ASP A 90 -2.94 7.55 6.87
N GLU A 91 -1.92 7.08 7.61
CA GLU A 91 -0.52 7.47 7.37
C GLU A 91 -0.02 6.96 6.01
N PHE A 92 -0.51 5.81 5.53
CA PHE A 92 -0.23 5.36 4.17
C PHE A 92 -0.69 6.39 3.14
N VAL A 93 -1.94 6.83 3.23
CA VAL A 93 -2.50 7.81 2.29
C VAL A 93 -1.80 9.15 2.40
N LYS A 94 -1.46 9.59 3.62
CA LYS A 94 -0.68 10.81 3.83
C LYS A 94 0.72 10.74 3.22
N ALA A 95 1.38 9.58 3.27
CA ALA A 95 2.67 9.38 2.60
C ALA A 95 2.54 9.51 1.07
N LEU A 96 1.35 9.24 0.51
CA LEU A 96 1.05 9.32 -0.92
C LEU A 96 0.45 10.67 -1.35
N LYS A 97 0.45 11.69 -0.49
CA LYS A 97 -0.23 12.99 -0.73
C LYS A 97 0.11 13.62 -2.09
N ASP A 98 1.36 13.49 -2.54
CA ASP A 98 1.85 14.13 -3.77
C ASP A 98 1.43 13.35 -5.03
N TYR A 99 0.78 12.20 -4.85
CA TYR A 99 0.26 11.33 -5.89
C TYR A 99 -1.27 11.31 -5.92
N VAL A 100 -1.96 11.99 -5.00
CA VAL A 100 -3.42 12.13 -5.00
C VAL A 100 -3.84 13.14 -6.09
N LEU A 101 -4.79 12.74 -6.96
CA LEU A 101 -5.31 13.55 -8.06
C LEU A 101 -6.34 14.61 -7.64
#